data_AF-A0AAW9J8C3-F1
#
_entry.id   AF-A0AAW9J8C3-F1
#
_cell.length_a   1.000
_cell.length_b   1.000
_cell.length_c   1.000
_cell.angle_alpha   90.00
_cell.angle_beta   90.00
_cell.angle_gamma   90.00
#
_symmetry.space_group_name_H-M   'P 1'
#
loop_
_entity.id
_entity.type
_entity.pdbx_description
1 polymer ?
#
loop_
_entity_poly.entity_id
_entity_poly.type
_entity_poly.pdbx_seq_one_letter_code
_entity_poly.pdbx_strand_id
1 'polypeptide(L)'
;LKTSDDDNKNGDITIIGSDKDGAYYGVLSLGQILEKGSDDKFAEVVISDYPEIEFRGFIEGFYGIPWSHEDRMSLMKDTSEYKMNTYIYAPKDDPYHRKDWKKLYPEDKAQEIKELAAAGAENNFNFCWTIHPGATLKFTDEDFDSLINKFEQLYD
;
A
#
# COMPACT_ATOMS: atom_id res chain seq x y z
N LEU A 1 11.06 18.97 16.48
CA LEU A 1 12.13 19.37 15.55
C LEU A 1 13.13 20.23 16.31
N LYS A 2 14.42 19.92 16.19
CA LYS A 2 15.52 20.82 16.58
C LYS A 2 16.26 21.18 15.29
N THR A 3 16.52 22.47 15.09
CA THR A 3 17.25 23.01 13.94
C THR A 3 18.48 23.73 14.47
N SER A 4 19.62 23.60 13.78
CA SER A 4 20.82 24.39 14.01
C SER A 4 21.23 25.07 12.71
N ASP A 5 21.79 26.28 12.81
CA ASP A 5 22.37 27.02 11.67
C ASP A 5 23.88 26.75 11.56
N ASP A 6 24.38 25.72 12.24
CA ASP A 6 25.79 25.33 12.18
C ASP A 6 26.13 24.67 10.83
N ASP A 7 27.28 25.04 10.28
CA ASP A 7 27.77 24.51 9.00
C ASP A 7 28.37 23.11 9.21
N ASN A 8 27.62 22.06 8.87
CA ASN A 8 28.12 20.67 8.95
C ASN A 8 29.12 20.40 7.81
N LYS A 9 30.41 20.61 8.09
CA LYS A 9 31.51 20.46 7.13
C LYS A 9 31.65 19.06 6.50
N ASN A 10 31.07 18.02 7.12
CA ASN A 10 31.17 16.65 6.61
C ASN A 10 29.98 16.27 5.70
N GLY A 11 28.83 16.93 5.86
CA GLY A 11 27.62 16.64 5.05
C GLY A 11 27.00 15.26 5.32
N ASP A 12 27.21 14.69 6.51
CA ASP A 12 26.75 13.35 6.84
C ASP A 12 25.22 13.28 6.99
N ILE A 13 24.57 12.39 6.23
CA ILE A 13 23.14 12.08 6.34
C ILE A 13 22.99 10.67 6.90
N THR A 14 22.27 10.53 8.02
CA THR A 14 22.01 9.23 8.66
C THR A 14 20.51 8.99 8.78
N ILE A 15 20.03 7.85 8.27
CA ILE A 15 18.65 7.37 8.43
C ILE A 15 18.69 6.03 9.16
N ILE A 16 17.95 5.92 10.25
CA ILE A 16 17.82 4.68 11.04
C ILE A 16 16.33 4.38 11.18
N GLY A 17 15.90 3.27 10.57
CA GLY A 17 14.55 2.72 10.76
C GLY A 17 14.55 1.58 11.79
N SER A 18 13.39 1.34 12.42
CA SER A 18 13.15 0.13 13.23
C SER A 18 13.17 -1.15 12.38
N ASP A 19 12.84 -1.00 11.10
CA ASP A 19 12.72 -2.02 10.07
C ASP A 19 12.90 -1.38 8.68
N LYS A 20 12.69 -2.17 7.62
CA LYS A 20 12.83 -1.72 6.23
C LYS A 20 11.81 -0.62 5.86
N ASP A 21 10.60 -0.65 6.41
CA ASP A 21 9.53 0.28 6.06
C ASP A 21 9.79 1.64 6.75
N GLY A 22 10.22 1.60 8.01
CA GLY A 22 10.67 2.79 8.74
C GLY A 22 11.86 3.48 8.05
N ALA A 23 12.82 2.70 7.54
CA ALA A 23 13.94 3.24 6.76
C ALA A 23 13.44 3.88 5.45
N TYR A 24 12.52 3.21 4.73
CA TYR A 24 11.89 3.73 3.52
C TYR A 24 11.20 5.08 3.77
N TYR A 25 10.40 5.21 4.84
CA TYR A 25 9.75 6.47 5.20
C TYR A 25 10.73 7.57 5.59
N GLY A 26 11.88 7.21 6.19
CA GLY A 26 12.98 8.14 6.43
C GLY A 26 13.57 8.70 5.13
N VAL A 27 13.74 7.86 4.11
CA VAL A 27 14.17 8.28 2.76
C VAL A 27 13.15 9.22 2.11
N LEU A 28 11.84 8.94 2.23
CA LEU A 28 10.81 9.85 1.71
C LEU A 28 10.89 11.24 2.36
N SER A 29 11.05 11.30 3.68
CA SER A 29 11.21 12.57 4.38
C SER A 29 12.47 13.32 3.92
N LEU A 30 13.57 12.62 3.69
CA LEU A 30 14.77 13.23 3.10
C LEU A 30 14.50 13.77 1.70
N GLY A 31 13.81 13.00 0.84
CA GLY A 31 13.42 13.44 -0.50
C GLY A 31 12.67 14.78 -0.48
N GLN A 32 11.67 14.91 0.41
CA GLN A 32 10.92 16.15 0.57
C GLN A 32 11.78 17.32 1.07
N ILE A 33 12.77 17.07 1.95
CA ILE A 33 13.72 18.09 2.39
C ILE A 33 14.57 18.58 1.21
N LEU A 34 15.08 17.65 0.38
CA LEU A 34 15.92 17.97 -0.77
C LEU A 34 15.15 18.75 -1.85
N GLU A 35 13.89 18.41 -2.11
CA GLU A 35 13.02 19.15 -3.04
C GLU A 35 12.76 20.60 -2.63
N LYS A 36 12.85 20.90 -1.33
CA LYS A 36 12.71 22.27 -0.79
C LYS A 36 14.04 22.96 -0.54
N GLY A 37 15.16 22.25 -0.71
CA GLY A 37 16.50 22.81 -0.62
C GLY A 37 16.73 23.89 -1.68
N SER A 38 17.68 24.78 -1.41
CA SER A 38 18.12 25.82 -2.34
C SER A 38 19.63 25.76 -2.50
N ASP A 39 20.13 25.92 -3.72
CA ASP A 39 21.57 25.95 -4.02
C ASP A 39 22.33 24.73 -3.45
N ASP A 40 21.75 23.52 -3.60
CA ASP A 40 22.26 22.24 -3.08
C ASP A 40 22.46 22.21 -1.55
N LYS A 41 21.74 23.05 -0.82
CA LYS A 41 21.77 23.15 0.64
C LYS A 41 20.39 22.98 1.25
N PHE A 42 20.37 22.41 2.44
CA PHE A 42 19.21 22.33 3.31
C PHE A 42 19.67 22.49 4.77
N ALA A 43 18.76 22.89 5.66
CA ALA A 43 19.08 23.12 7.06
C ALA A 43 19.41 21.81 7.78
N GLU A 44 20.32 21.86 8.75
CA GLU A 44 20.58 20.72 9.63
C GLU A 44 19.34 20.44 10.49
N VAL A 45 18.87 19.19 10.47
CA VAL A 45 17.68 18.76 11.20
C VAL A 45 17.88 17.41 11.86
N VAL A 46 17.32 17.25 13.06
CA VAL A 46 17.13 15.95 13.70
C VAL A 46 15.64 15.65 13.78
N ILE A 47 15.23 14.58 13.13
CA ILE A 47 13.85 14.11 13.05
C ILE A 47 13.75 12.75 13.77
N SER A 48 12.85 12.67 14.74
CA SER A 48 12.40 11.40 15.34
C SER A 48 10.93 11.25 15.00
N ASP A 49 10.62 10.31 14.11
CA ASP A 49 9.29 10.15 13.52
C ASP A 49 8.76 8.74 13.74
N TYR A 50 7.45 8.61 13.87
CA TYR A 50 6.74 7.34 14.00
C TYR A 50 5.25 7.53 13.67
N PRO A 51 4.57 6.50 13.12
CA PRO A 51 3.13 6.57 12.94
C PRO A 51 2.39 6.29 14.26
N GLU A 52 1.34 7.08 14.56
CA GLU A 52 0.42 6.76 15.66
C GLU A 52 -0.54 5.62 15.32
N ILE A 53 -0.79 5.39 14.03
CA ILE A 53 -1.71 4.38 13.50
C ILE A 53 -0.95 3.46 12.56
N GLU A 54 -1.01 2.15 12.82
CA GLU A 54 -0.29 1.12 12.07
C GLU A 54 -0.72 1.03 10.59
N PHE A 55 -2.02 1.06 10.33
CA PHE A 55 -2.59 0.99 8.97
C PHE A 55 -3.14 2.36 8.55
N ARG A 56 -2.60 2.91 7.45
CA ARG A 56 -2.94 4.24 6.94
C ARG A 56 -3.18 4.12 5.44
N GLY A 57 -4.36 4.51 4.98
CA GLY A 57 -4.66 4.44 3.57
C GLY A 57 -6.15 4.45 3.30
N PHE A 58 -6.58 3.69 2.29
CA PHE A 58 -7.93 3.80 1.75
C PHE A 58 -8.55 2.44 1.43
N ILE A 59 -9.88 2.45 1.34
CA ILE A 59 -10.71 1.30 0.98
C ILE A 59 -11.62 1.69 -0.18
N GLU A 60 -11.67 0.86 -1.23
CA GLU A 60 -12.64 1.01 -2.32
C GLU A 60 -13.99 0.40 -1.91
N GLY A 61 -14.62 0.97 -0.88
CA GLY A 61 -15.79 0.39 -0.20
C GLY A 61 -17.13 1.01 -0.58
N PHE A 62 -17.17 1.93 -1.53
CA PHE A 62 -18.36 2.73 -1.88
C PHE A 62 -19.30 2.02 -2.87
N TYR A 63 -20.53 2.51 -2.97
CA TYR A 63 -21.46 2.12 -4.04
C TYR A 63 -21.33 3.13 -5.18
N GLY A 64 -21.03 2.69 -6.39
CA GLY A 64 -20.84 3.57 -7.53
C GLY A 64 -20.07 2.90 -8.66
N ILE A 65 -19.56 3.72 -9.59
CA ILE A 65 -18.65 3.28 -10.64
C ILE A 65 -17.29 2.97 -9.96
N PRO A 66 -16.75 1.75 -10.09
CA PRO A 66 -15.44 1.41 -9.52
C PRO A 66 -14.35 2.31 -10.07
N TRP A 67 -13.25 2.43 -9.33
CA TRP A 67 -12.06 3.07 -9.88
C TRP A 67 -11.54 2.27 -11.07
N SER A 68 -10.99 2.98 -12.06
CA SER A 68 -10.27 2.31 -13.14
C SER A 68 -9.01 1.63 -12.58
N HIS A 69 -8.46 0.68 -13.34
CA HIS A 69 -7.22 0.02 -12.96
C HIS A 69 -6.06 1.02 -12.81
N GLU A 70 -5.96 1.98 -13.73
CA GLU A 70 -4.97 3.07 -13.68
C GLU A 70 -5.15 3.97 -12.46
N ASP A 71 -6.40 4.35 -12.12
CA ASP A 71 -6.67 5.18 -10.95
C ASP A 71 -6.25 4.49 -9.65
N ARG A 72 -6.47 3.17 -9.53
CA ARG A 72 -6.05 2.40 -8.36
C ARG A 72 -4.54 2.44 -8.18
N MET A 73 -3.77 2.27 -9.26
CA MET A 73 -2.31 2.35 -9.24
C MET A 73 -1.84 3.77 -8.91
N SER A 74 -2.42 4.80 -9.56
CA SER A 74 -2.09 6.20 -9.29
C SER A 74 -2.34 6.56 -7.84
N LEU A 75 -3.48 6.14 -7.28
CA LEU A 75 -3.83 6.47 -5.90
C LEU A 75 -2.86 5.84 -4.89
N MET A 76 -2.42 4.60 -5.10
CA MET A 76 -1.36 4.00 -4.27
C MET A 76 -0.06 4.79 -4.38
N LYS A 77 0.38 5.10 -5.60
CA LYS A 77 1.60 5.87 -5.85
C LYS A 77 1.56 7.25 -5.19
N ASP A 78 0.55 8.05 -5.52
CA ASP A 78 0.47 9.45 -5.09
C ASP A 78 0.32 9.57 -3.56
N THR A 79 -0.39 8.63 -2.93
CA THR A 79 -0.57 8.65 -1.47
C THR A 79 0.60 8.05 -0.70
N SER A 80 1.44 7.21 -1.34
CA SER A 80 2.65 6.64 -0.72
C SER A 80 3.68 7.71 -0.35
N GLU A 81 3.73 8.82 -1.11
CA GLU A 81 4.60 9.98 -0.82
C GLU A 81 4.31 10.59 0.56
N TYR A 82 3.10 10.36 1.08
CA TYR A 82 2.63 10.80 2.40
C TYR A 82 2.63 9.67 3.43
N LYS A 83 3.39 8.59 3.20
CA LYS A 83 3.58 7.44 4.11
C LYS A 83 2.29 6.66 4.40
N MET A 84 1.30 6.72 3.51
CA MET A 84 0.23 5.72 3.49
C MET A 84 0.81 4.36 3.09
N ASN A 85 0.17 3.28 3.54
CA ASN A 85 0.72 1.94 3.46
C ASN A 85 -0.32 0.84 3.23
N THR A 86 -1.60 1.15 3.04
CA THR A 86 -2.65 0.11 2.94
C THR A 86 -3.75 0.50 1.96
N TYR A 87 -3.97 -0.32 0.94
CA TYR A 87 -5.13 -0.24 0.05
C TYR A 87 -5.98 -1.50 0.24
N ILE A 88 -7.21 -1.32 0.72
CA ILE A 88 -8.19 -2.40 0.84
C ILE A 88 -9.04 -2.47 -0.43
N TYR A 89 -8.79 -3.49 -1.24
CA TYR A 89 -9.53 -3.79 -2.45
C TYR A 89 -10.88 -4.44 -2.09
N ALA A 90 -11.96 -3.67 -2.18
CA ALA A 90 -13.33 -4.12 -1.91
C ALA A 90 -14.41 -3.61 -2.90
N PRO A 91 -14.10 -3.47 -4.22
CA PRO A 91 -15.05 -2.94 -5.20
C PRO A 91 -16.29 -3.83 -5.32
N LYS A 92 -17.47 -3.25 -5.12
CA LYS A 92 -18.72 -4.02 -4.96
C LYS A 92 -19.21 -4.73 -6.22
N ASP A 93 -18.70 -4.34 -7.38
CA ASP A 93 -19.04 -4.86 -8.69
C ASP A 93 -18.19 -6.07 -9.09
N ASP A 94 -17.06 -6.30 -8.41
CA ASP A 94 -16.28 -7.53 -8.58
C ASP A 94 -17.11 -8.72 -8.08
N PRO A 95 -17.47 -9.70 -8.93
CA PRO A 95 -18.22 -10.86 -8.48
C PRO A 95 -17.37 -11.86 -7.68
N TYR A 96 -16.07 -11.96 -7.97
CA TYR A 96 -15.17 -13.02 -7.50
C TYR A 96 -14.68 -12.83 -6.07
N HIS A 97 -14.87 -11.65 -5.50
CA HIS A 97 -14.64 -11.41 -4.08
C HIS A 97 -15.96 -11.48 -3.26
N ARG A 98 -17.10 -11.76 -3.91
CA ARG A 98 -18.43 -11.78 -3.26
C ARG A 98 -19.35 -12.92 -3.73
N LYS A 99 -20.12 -12.75 -4.80
CA LYS A 99 -21.17 -13.71 -5.20
C LYS A 99 -20.59 -14.99 -5.82
N ASP A 100 -19.44 -14.86 -6.47
CA ASP A 100 -18.72 -15.93 -7.16
C ASP A 100 -17.41 -16.27 -6.41
N TRP A 101 -17.37 -16.07 -5.09
CA TRP A 101 -16.15 -16.19 -4.26
C TRP A 101 -15.43 -17.54 -4.35
N LYS A 102 -16.16 -18.61 -4.68
CA LYS A 102 -15.59 -19.96 -4.89
C LYS A 102 -14.90 -20.12 -6.25
N LYS A 103 -15.23 -19.29 -7.23
CA LYS A 103 -14.65 -19.38 -8.58
C LYS A 103 -13.33 -18.66 -8.61
N LEU A 104 -12.30 -19.30 -9.17
CA LEU A 104 -11.03 -18.64 -9.47
C LEU A 104 -11.24 -17.47 -10.45
N TYR A 105 -10.39 -16.46 -10.35
CA TYR A 105 -10.36 -15.37 -11.31
C TYR A 105 -9.94 -15.93 -12.68
N PRO A 106 -10.56 -15.47 -13.77
CA PRO A 106 -10.01 -15.63 -15.11
C PRO A 106 -8.60 -15.03 -15.19
N GLU A 107 -7.79 -15.53 -16.11
CA GLU A 107 -6.36 -15.19 -16.21
C GLU A 107 -6.12 -13.69 -16.45
N ASP A 108 -6.92 -13.04 -17.29
CA ASP A 108 -6.88 -11.59 -17.52
C ASP A 108 -7.16 -10.79 -16.25
N LYS A 109 -8.13 -11.22 -15.44
CA LYS A 109 -8.46 -10.56 -14.17
C LYS A 109 -7.49 -10.85 -13.05
N ALA A 110 -6.93 -12.06 -13.01
CA ALA A 110 -5.85 -12.39 -12.09
C ALA A 110 -4.59 -11.56 -12.40
N GLN A 111 -4.30 -11.34 -13.68
CA GLN A 111 -3.20 -10.48 -14.11
C GLN A 111 -3.40 -9.02 -13.68
N GLU A 112 -4.61 -8.46 -13.84
CA GLU A 112 -4.93 -7.13 -13.30
C GLU A 112 -4.70 -7.05 -11.78
N ILE A 113 -5.06 -8.08 -11.00
CA ILE A 113 -4.83 -8.09 -9.55
C ILE A 113 -3.33 -8.18 -9.23
N LYS A 114 -2.57 -8.97 -9.98
CA LYS A 114 -1.12 -9.08 -9.84
C LYS A 114 -0.41 -7.75 -10.09
N GLU A 115 -0.88 -6.99 -11.09
CA GLU A 115 -0.38 -5.64 -11.37
C GLU A 115 -0.66 -4.68 -10.22
N LEU A 116 -1.84 -4.74 -9.60
CA LEU A 116 -2.15 -3.95 -8.40
C LEU A 116 -1.25 -4.33 -7.21
N ALA A 117 -1.03 -5.62 -6.98
CA ALA A 117 -0.14 -6.08 -5.92
C ALA A 117 1.31 -5.63 -6.15
N ALA A 118 1.80 -5.70 -7.38
CA ALA A 118 3.12 -5.21 -7.76
C ALA A 118 3.25 -3.69 -7.59
N ALA A 119 2.25 -2.92 -8.02
CA ALA A 119 2.20 -1.48 -7.80
C ALA A 119 2.19 -1.13 -6.30
N GLY A 120 1.48 -1.90 -5.48
CA GLY A 120 1.54 -1.77 -4.02
C GLY A 120 2.96 -1.97 -3.49
N ALA A 121 3.61 -3.08 -3.87
CA ALA A 121 4.97 -3.40 -3.44
C ALA A 121 6.00 -2.34 -3.86
N GLU A 122 5.89 -1.80 -5.08
CA GLU A 122 6.78 -0.72 -5.58
C GLU A 122 6.66 0.57 -4.74
N ASN A 123 5.47 0.85 -4.23
CA ASN A 123 5.16 2.08 -3.49
C ASN A 123 5.07 1.86 -1.96
N ASN A 124 5.69 0.80 -1.44
CA ASN A 124 5.67 0.42 -0.02
C ASN A 124 4.25 0.37 0.59
N PHE A 125 3.31 -0.14 -0.20
CA PHE A 125 1.89 -0.28 0.11
C PHE A 125 1.53 -1.75 0.25
N ASN A 126 0.71 -2.06 1.25
CA ASN A 126 0.01 -3.33 1.37
C ASN A 126 -1.22 -3.28 0.46
N PHE A 127 -1.20 -4.05 -0.62
CA PHE A 127 -2.41 -4.36 -1.38
C PHE A 127 -3.18 -5.47 -0.67
N CYS A 128 -4.32 -5.12 -0.07
CA CYS A 128 -5.15 -6.04 0.70
C CYS A 128 -6.39 -6.44 -0.08
N TRP A 129 -6.35 -7.62 -0.69
CA TRP A 129 -7.55 -8.24 -1.26
C TRP A 129 -8.51 -8.70 -0.16
N THR A 130 -9.82 -8.59 -0.40
CA THR A 130 -10.87 -8.93 0.58
C THR A 130 -11.85 -9.96 0.02
N ILE A 131 -12.59 -10.66 0.89
CA ILE A 131 -13.60 -11.63 0.45
C ILE A 131 -14.87 -11.56 1.31
N HIS A 132 -16.03 -11.78 0.68
CA HIS A 132 -17.36 -11.75 1.30
C HIS A 132 -18.12 -13.07 1.07
N PRO A 133 -17.69 -14.19 1.68
CA PRO A 133 -18.31 -15.51 1.45
C PRO A 133 -19.66 -15.68 2.17
N GLY A 134 -19.96 -14.82 3.15
CA GLY A 134 -21.06 -15.01 4.10
C GLY A 134 -22.47 -15.15 3.50
N ALA A 135 -22.69 -14.75 2.25
CA ALA A 135 -23.99 -14.91 1.59
C ALA A 135 -24.31 -16.38 1.22
N THR A 136 -23.31 -17.21 0.97
CA THR A 136 -23.48 -18.60 0.49
C THR A 136 -22.63 -19.63 1.24
N LEU A 137 -21.84 -19.20 2.22
CA LEU A 137 -21.03 -20.06 3.08
C LEU A 137 -21.90 -21.02 3.90
N LYS A 138 -21.59 -22.31 3.83
CA LYS A 138 -22.25 -23.42 4.53
C LYS A 138 -21.35 -24.15 5.53
N PHE A 139 -20.08 -23.72 5.68
CA PHE A 139 -19.09 -24.32 6.57
C PHE A 139 -18.77 -25.78 6.24
N THR A 140 -18.67 -26.12 4.95
CA THR A 140 -18.25 -27.45 4.48
C THR A 140 -16.77 -27.49 4.15
N ASP A 141 -16.19 -28.69 4.04
CA ASP A 141 -14.82 -28.88 3.56
C ASP A 141 -14.65 -28.28 2.15
N GLU A 142 -15.65 -28.44 1.27
CA GLU A 142 -15.66 -27.82 -0.06
C GLU A 142 -15.60 -26.28 0.00
N ASP A 143 -16.28 -25.65 0.96
CA ASP A 143 -16.20 -24.20 1.16
C ASP A 143 -14.79 -23.78 1.58
N PHE A 144 -14.19 -24.54 2.51
CA PHE A 144 -12.83 -24.29 2.98
C PHE A 144 -11.83 -24.45 1.84
N ASP A 145 -11.88 -25.55 1.09
CA ASP A 145 -11.00 -25.81 -0.04
C ASP A 145 -11.15 -24.73 -1.12
N SER A 146 -12.37 -24.27 -1.40
CA SER A 146 -12.62 -23.19 -2.35
C SER A 146 -12.00 -21.86 -1.88
N LEU A 147 -12.07 -21.57 -0.58
CA LEU A 147 -11.50 -20.36 0.01
C LEU A 147 -9.97 -20.39 -0.05
N ILE A 148 -9.35 -21.53 0.32
CA ILE A 148 -7.91 -21.70 0.25
C ILE A 148 -7.42 -21.60 -1.19
N ASN A 149 -8.04 -22.32 -2.14
CA ASN A 149 -7.66 -22.24 -3.56
C ASN A 149 -7.76 -20.81 -4.11
N LYS A 150 -8.74 -20.02 -3.66
CA LYS A 150 -8.86 -18.61 -4.01
C LYS A 150 -7.70 -17.78 -3.44
N PHE A 151 -7.33 -17.99 -2.17
CA PHE A 151 -6.19 -17.30 -1.58
C PHE A 151 -4.86 -17.69 -2.22
N GLU A 152 -4.62 -18.97 -2.50
CA GLU A 152 -3.41 -19.44 -3.19
C GLU A 152 -3.27 -18.77 -4.57
N GLN A 153 -4.36 -18.71 -5.37
CA GLN A 153 -4.35 -18.02 -6.66
C GLN A 153 -3.88 -16.55 -6.56
N LEU A 154 -4.24 -15.87 -5.47
CA LEU A 154 -3.93 -14.45 -5.29
C LEU A 154 -2.59 -14.21 -4.58
N TYR A 155 -2.01 -15.26 -4.01
CA TYR A 155 -0.71 -15.23 -3.36
C TYR A 155 0.44 -15.45 -4.36
N ASP A 156 0.21 -16.27 -5.39
CA ASP A 156 1.16 -16.58 -6.49
C ASP A 156 1.35 -15.45 -7.53
#